data_AF-A0AAV7N3A5-F1
#
_entry.id   AF-A0AAV7N3A5-F1
#
_cell.length_a   1.000
_cell.length_b   1.000
_cell.length_c   1.000
_cell.angle_alpha   90.00
_cell.angle_beta   90.00
_cell.angle_gamma   90.00
#
_symmetry.space_group_name_H-M   'P 1'
#
loop_
_entity.id
_entity.type
_entity.pdbx_description
1 polymer ?
#
loop_
_entity_poly.entity_id
_entity_poly.type
_entity_poly.pdbx_seq_one_letter_code
_entity_poly.pdbx_strand_id
1 'polypeptide(L)'
;MDRPPCCRISEIKDYATNMTKCLEKRKQFLKLTVAKYEELEARSCRNNLWMVGLVESRNLCRPVVFVKNLLTELFGQARIHQNIYCGACLQIPRPRSPTGHSTLAYYSPDGKLQG
;
A
#
# COMPACT_ATOMS: atom_id res chain seq x y z
N MET A 1 -16.35 -19.46 53.06
CA MET A 1 -16.15 -18.57 51.89
C MET A 1 -17.51 -18.32 51.30
N ASP A 2 -17.97 -17.08 51.30
CA ASP A 2 -19.23 -16.71 50.64
C ASP A 2 -19.14 -17.05 49.16
N ARG A 3 -20.17 -17.72 48.63
CA ARG A 3 -20.24 -18.03 47.20
C ARG A 3 -20.31 -16.71 46.43
N PRO A 4 -19.53 -16.52 45.36
CA PRO A 4 -19.68 -15.36 44.50
C PRO A 4 -21.13 -15.29 43.99
N PRO A 5 -21.71 -14.09 43.88
CA PRO A 5 -23.09 -13.94 43.45
C PRO A 5 -23.29 -14.60 42.09
N CYS A 6 -24.32 -15.44 41.98
CA CYS A 6 -24.70 -16.05 40.71
C CYS A 6 -25.26 -14.96 39.80
N CYS A 7 -24.55 -14.61 38.72
CA CYS A 7 -25.06 -13.73 37.68
C CYS A 7 -26.32 -14.34 37.05
N ARG A 8 -27.37 -13.53 36.82
CA ARG A 8 -28.59 -14.03 36.18
C ARG A 8 -28.34 -14.26 34.69
N ILE A 9 -28.83 -15.38 34.14
CA ILE A 9 -28.66 -15.73 32.72
C ILE A 9 -29.13 -14.60 31.78
N SER A 10 -30.14 -13.82 32.18
CA SER A 10 -30.61 -12.65 31.43
C SER A 10 -29.55 -11.56 31.28
N GLU A 11 -28.77 -11.28 32.32
CA GLU A 11 -27.72 -10.26 32.31
C GLU A 11 -26.58 -10.64 31.37
N ILE A 12 -26.26 -11.94 31.28
CA ILE A 12 -25.26 -12.47 30.35
C ILE A 12 -25.74 -12.34 28.90
N LYS A 13 -27.04 -12.57 28.63
CA LYS A 13 -27.62 -12.41 27.28
C LYS A 13 -27.63 -10.95 26.82
N ASP A 14 -27.96 -10.03 27.72
CA ASP A 14 -27.95 -8.60 27.43
C ASP A 14 -26.53 -8.11 27.19
N TYR A 15 -25.57 -8.57 27.99
CA TYR A 15 -24.15 -8.28 27.80
C TYR A 15 -23.64 -8.78 26.44
N ALA A 16 -23.93 -10.03 26.08
CA ALA A 16 -23.54 -10.60 24.79
C ALA A 16 -24.13 -9.81 23.61
N THR A 17 -25.42 -9.47 23.69
CA THR A 17 -26.11 -8.69 22.64
C THR A 17 -25.50 -7.30 22.47
N ASN A 18 -25.21 -6.61 23.58
CA ASN A 18 -24.57 -5.29 23.56
C ASN A 18 -23.14 -5.35 23.04
N MET A 19 -22.38 -6.40 23.40
CA MET A 19 -21.05 -6.65 22.88
C MET A 19 -21.07 -6.86 21.36
N THR A 20 -21.99 -7.68 20.84
CA THR A 20 -22.15 -7.89 19.40
C THR A 20 -22.47 -6.58 18.67
N LYS A 21 -23.38 -5.75 19.19
CA LYS A 21 -23.67 -4.43 18.61
C LYS A 21 -22.44 -3.51 18.62
N CYS A 22 -21.63 -3.54 19.68
CA CYS A 22 -20.39 -2.77 19.76
C CYS A 22 -19.36 -3.23 18.71
N LEU A 23 -19.19 -4.54 18.55
CA LEU A 23 -18.29 -5.12 17.56
C LEU A 23 -18.72 -4.78 16.13
N GLU A 24 -20.01 -4.83 15.81
CA GLU A 24 -20.51 -4.43 14.49
C GLU A 24 -20.26 -2.94 14.20
N LYS A 25 -20.49 -2.06 15.17
CA LYS A 25 -20.14 -0.63 15.03
C LYS A 25 -18.64 -0.43 14.80
N ARG A 26 -17.78 -1.14 15.54
CA ARG A 26 -16.32 -1.09 15.36
C ARG A 26 -15.90 -1.60 13.99
N LYS A 27 -16.52 -2.69 13.51
CA LYS A 27 -16.27 -3.25 12.19
C LYS A 27 -16.67 -2.29 11.07
N GLN A 28 -17.82 -1.62 11.21
CA GLN A 28 -18.25 -0.58 10.28
C GLN A 28 -17.27 0.62 10.28
N PHE A 29 -16.86 1.07 11.46
CA PHE A 29 -15.87 2.12 11.59
C PHE A 29 -14.55 1.75 10.91
N LEU A 30 -14.03 0.55 11.19
CA LEU A 30 -12.78 0.06 10.59
C LEU A 30 -12.86 0.01 9.05
N LYS A 31 -14.00 -0.46 8.50
CA LYS A 31 -14.23 -0.44 7.05
C LYS A 31 -14.17 0.96 6.46
N LEU A 32 -14.83 1.93 7.10
CA LEU A 32 -14.79 3.34 6.68
C LEU A 32 -13.38 3.92 6.77
N THR A 33 -12.63 3.57 7.83
CA THR A 33 -11.25 3.99 8.01
C THR A 33 -10.35 3.45 6.90
N VAL A 34 -10.42 2.15 6.60
CA VAL A 34 -9.63 1.52 5.52
C VAL A 34 -9.95 2.17 4.18
N ALA A 35 -11.23 2.32 3.84
CA ALA A 35 -11.63 2.99 2.60
C ALA A 35 -11.11 4.44 2.53
N LYS A 36 -11.06 5.14 3.67
CA LYS A 36 -10.51 6.50 3.72
C LYS A 36 -9.00 6.53 3.51
N TYR A 37 -8.26 5.56 4.07
CA TYR A 37 -6.83 5.42 3.83
C TYR A 37 -6.53 5.11 2.36
N GLU A 38 -7.26 4.17 1.75
CA GLU A 38 -7.12 3.83 0.33
C GLU A 38 -7.38 5.06 -0.57
N GLU A 39 -8.41 5.85 -0.25
CA GLU A 39 -8.70 7.10 -0.97
C GLU A 39 -7.55 8.12 -0.85
N LEU A 40 -7.01 8.29 0.36
CA LEU A 40 -5.90 9.22 0.61
C LEU A 40 -4.61 8.76 -0.09
N GLU A 41 -4.33 7.47 -0.06
CA GLU A 41 -3.19 6.87 -0.76
C GLU A 41 -3.31 7.07 -2.28
N ALA A 42 -4.48 6.76 -2.86
CA ALA A 42 -4.74 6.96 -4.28
C ALA A 42 -4.59 8.44 -4.69
N ARG A 43 -5.04 9.38 -3.84
CA ARG A 43 -4.86 10.82 -4.07
C ARG A 43 -3.38 11.23 -3.98
N SER A 44 -2.67 10.74 -2.97
CA SER A 44 -1.26 11.07 -2.74
C SER A 44 -0.34 10.49 -3.83
N CYS A 45 -0.66 9.30 -4.34
CA CYS A 45 0.14 8.60 -5.34
C CYS A 45 -0.32 8.83 -6.78
N ARG A 46 -1.34 9.68 -7.03
CA ARG A 46 -1.93 9.91 -8.36
C ARG A 46 -0.92 10.32 -9.42
N ASN A 47 0.12 11.07 -9.03
CA ASN A 47 1.16 11.57 -9.93
C ASN A 47 2.44 10.73 -9.87
N ASN A 48 2.43 9.58 -9.19
CA ASN A 48 3.57 8.69 -9.12
C ASN A 48 3.58 7.75 -10.33
N LEU A 49 4.72 7.65 -10.99
CA LEU A 49 4.95 6.67 -12.05
C LEU A 49 5.76 5.50 -11.50
N TRP A 50 5.26 4.28 -11.68
CA TRP A 50 5.96 3.07 -11.31
C TRP A 50 6.75 2.52 -12.49
N MET A 51 8.06 2.35 -12.30
CA MET A 51 8.94 1.77 -13.32
C MET A 51 9.42 0.41 -12.83
N VAL A 52 9.05 -0.65 -13.55
CA VAL A 52 9.38 -2.04 -13.24
C VAL A 52 10.33 -2.62 -14.29
N GLY A 53 11.09 -3.65 -13.92
CA GLY A 53 12.02 -4.33 -14.83
C GLY A 53 13.34 -3.59 -15.09
N LEU A 54 13.65 -2.56 -14.31
CA LEU A 54 14.94 -1.86 -14.41
C LEU A 54 16.07 -2.75 -13.85
N VAL A 55 17.15 -2.89 -14.62
CA VAL A 55 18.36 -3.60 -14.18
C VAL A 55 19.01 -2.82 -13.03
N GLU A 56 19.31 -3.51 -11.93
CA GLU A 56 20.03 -2.92 -10.82
C GLU A 56 21.41 -2.43 -11.29
N SER A 57 21.61 -1.11 -11.31
CA SER A 57 22.87 -0.50 -11.73
C SER A 57 23.37 0.45 -10.67
N ARG A 58 24.69 0.67 -10.63
CA ARG A 58 25.32 1.70 -9.77
C ARG A 58 24.77 3.11 -10.08
N ASN A 59 24.17 3.31 -11.25
CA ASN A 59 23.56 4.57 -11.67
C ASN A 59 22.13 4.77 -11.14
N LEU A 60 21.50 3.75 -10.54
CA LEU A 60 20.25 3.92 -9.77
C LEU A 60 20.44 4.80 -8.53
N CYS A 61 21.68 5.08 -8.12
CA CYS A 61 22.00 6.12 -7.13
C CYS A 61 21.67 7.54 -7.61
N ARG A 62 21.35 7.74 -8.90
CA ARG A 62 20.89 9.01 -9.49
C ARG A 62 19.63 8.77 -10.35
N PRO A 63 18.50 8.38 -9.73
CA PRO A 63 17.34 7.85 -10.45
C PRO A 63 16.69 8.91 -11.36
N VAL A 64 16.79 10.20 -11.02
CA VAL A 64 16.31 11.29 -11.88
C VAL A 64 17.06 11.35 -13.22
N VAL A 65 18.39 11.13 -13.21
CA VAL A 65 19.22 11.15 -14.43
C VAL A 65 18.86 9.95 -15.30
N PHE A 66 18.71 8.77 -14.69
CA PHE A 66 18.30 7.56 -15.39
C PHE A 66 16.94 7.75 -16.10
N VAL A 67 15.93 8.28 -15.39
CA VAL A 67 14.60 8.53 -15.97
C VAL A 67 14.68 9.52 -17.14
N LYS A 68 15.45 10.60 -17.02
CA LYS A 68 15.63 11.57 -18.12
C LYS A 68 16.27 10.93 -19.35
N ASN A 69 17.30 10.10 -19.17
CA ASN A 69 17.95 9.38 -20.25
C ASN A 69 16.97 8.42 -20.93
N LEU A 70 16.25 7.61 -20.14
CA LEU A 70 15.27 6.67 -20.68
C LEU A 70 14.18 7.37 -21.49
N LEU A 71 13.61 8.46 -20.96
CA LEU A 71 12.58 9.20 -21.68
C LEU A 71 13.16 9.76 -22.99
N THR A 72 14.40 10.24 -22.97
CA THR A 72 15.08 10.80 -24.15
C THR A 72 15.31 9.73 -25.21
N GLU A 73 15.70 8.52 -24.82
CA GLU A 73 15.81 7.36 -25.71
C GLU A 73 14.47 6.96 -26.32
N LEU A 74 13.39 6.94 -25.53
CA LEU A 74 12.07 6.50 -25.97
C LEU A 74 11.33 7.51 -26.84
N PHE A 75 11.40 8.80 -26.51
CA PHE A 75 10.57 9.84 -27.12
C PHE A 75 11.35 10.82 -28.00
N GLY A 76 12.68 10.71 -28.04
CA GLY A 76 13.58 11.60 -28.76
C GLY A 76 13.79 12.95 -28.05
N GLN A 77 14.96 13.55 -28.25
CA GLN A 77 15.36 14.82 -27.61
C GLN A 77 14.38 15.98 -27.92
N ALA A 78 13.84 16.04 -29.13
CA ALA A 78 12.98 17.13 -29.59
C ALA A 78 11.61 17.20 -28.87
N ARG A 79 11.14 16.10 -28.27
CA ARG A 79 9.88 16.07 -27.49
C ARG A 79 10.07 16.30 -26.00
N ILE A 80 11.31 16.20 -25.52
CA ILE A 80 11.68 16.44 -24.11
C ILE A 80 12.38 17.79 -24.00
N HIS A 81 11.88 18.78 -24.74
CA HIS A 81 12.24 20.15 -24.47
C HIS A 81 11.45 20.64 -23.26
N GLN A 82 12.16 20.65 -22.13
CA GLN A 82 11.97 21.53 -20.97
C GLN A 82 10.85 21.13 -19.99
N ASN A 83 11.25 20.95 -18.73
CA ASN A 83 10.43 20.91 -17.52
C ASN A 83 9.83 19.56 -17.04
N ILE A 84 10.55 18.46 -17.19
CA ILE A 84 10.25 17.26 -16.38
C ILE A 84 10.83 17.46 -14.96
N TYR A 85 9.93 17.73 -14.01
CA TYR A 85 10.24 17.81 -12.58
C TYR A 85 9.89 16.46 -11.91
N CYS A 86 10.91 15.69 -11.48
CA CYS A 86 10.71 14.58 -10.54
C CYS A 86 10.81 15.14 -9.12
N GLY A 87 9.72 15.11 -8.35
CA GLY A 87 9.73 15.55 -6.95
C GLY A 87 10.57 14.63 -6.05
N ALA A 88 10.40 13.32 -6.21
CA ALA A 88 11.24 12.30 -5.60
C ALA A 88 11.26 11.06 -6.49
N CYS A 89 12.44 10.47 -6.63
CA CYS A 89 12.66 9.26 -7.40
C CYS A 89 13.34 8.28 -6.43
N LEU A 90 12.62 7.23 -6.00
CA LEU A 90 13.03 6.31 -4.95
C LEU A 90 13.00 4.86 -5.47
N GLN A 91 14.04 4.09 -5.14
CA GLN A 91 14.00 2.64 -5.31
C GLN A 91 13.29 2.04 -4.10
N ILE A 92 12.19 1.35 -4.34
CA ILE A 92 11.47 0.64 -3.27
C ILE A 92 12.20 -0.68 -3.02
N PRO A 93 12.65 -0.95 -1.79
CA PRO A 93 13.36 -2.18 -1.48
C PRO A 93 12.45 -3.38 -1.81
N ARG A 94 12.98 -4.34 -2.58
CA ARG A 94 12.26 -5.58 -2.85
C ARG A 94 11.98 -6.27 -1.52
N PRO A 95 10.73 -6.70 -1.25
CA PRO A 95 10.48 -7.57 -0.10
C PRO A 95 11.39 -8.79 -0.26
N ARG A 96 12.27 -9.00 0.72
CA ARG A 96 13.15 -10.16 0.71
C ARG A 96 12.28 -11.39 0.89
N SER A 97 12.26 -12.27 -0.11
CA SER A 97 11.73 -13.62 0.08
C SER A 97 12.45 -14.27 1.27
N PRO A 98 11.75 -15.01 2.15
CA PRO A 98 12.38 -15.81 3.20
C PRO A 98 13.35 -16.86 2.64
N THR A 99 13.26 -17.24 1.36
CA THR A 99 14.17 -18.17 0.68
C THR A 99 15.33 -17.51 -0.07
N GLY A 100 15.44 -16.17 -0.04
CA GLY A 100 16.53 -15.44 -0.71
C GLY A 100 16.39 -15.32 -2.23
N HIS A 101 15.38 -15.94 -2.85
CA HIS A 101 15.10 -15.77 -4.28
C HIS A 101 14.24 -14.53 -4.54
N SER A 102 14.68 -13.66 -5.45
CA SER A 102 13.85 -12.55 -5.96
C SER A 102 12.77 -13.09 -6.90
N THR A 103 11.59 -13.44 -6.38
CA THR A 103 10.39 -13.56 -7.22
C THR A 103 9.94 -12.16 -7.62
N LEU A 104 9.73 -11.96 -8.92
CA LEU A 104 9.33 -10.67 -9.48
C LEU A 104 7.87 -10.41 -9.06
N ALA A 105 7.67 -9.73 -7.93
CA ALA A 105 6.32 -9.36 -7.52
C ALA A 105 5.81 -8.25 -8.47
N TYR A 106 4.70 -8.51 -9.16
CA TYR A 106 4.02 -7.53 -10.01
C TYR A 106 2.61 -7.31 -9.51
N TYR A 107 2.13 -6.07 -9.61
CA TYR A 107 0.71 -5.80 -9.40
C TYR A 107 -0.05 -6.25 -10.64
N SER A 108 -1.01 -7.15 -10.49
CA SER A 108 -1.93 -7.52 -11.56
C SER A 108 -2.88 -6.34 -11.88
N PRO A 109 -3.53 -6.33 -13.06
CA PRO A 109 -4.42 -5.23 -13.47
C PRO A 109 -5.59 -4.95 -12.50
N ASP A 110 -5.95 -5.93 -11.66
CA ASP A 110 -6.94 -5.82 -10.58
C ASP A 110 -6.36 -5.28 -9.26
N GLY A 111 -5.12 -4.77 -9.27
CA GLY A 111 -4.48 -4.11 -8.13
C GLY A 111 -3.97 -5.06 -7.05
N LYS A 112 -3.92 -6.38 -7.30
CA LYS A 112 -3.38 -7.35 -6.35
C LYS A 112 -1.88 -7.55 -6.59
N LEU A 113 -1.10 -7.59 -5.51
CA LEU A 113 0.30 -7.97 -5.58
C LEU A 113 0.38 -9.50 -5.81
N GLN A 114 0.90 -9.91 -6.96
CA GLN A 114 1.17 -11.32 -7.30
C GLN A 114 2.69 -11.54 -7.31
N GLY A 115 3.14 -12.71 -6.84
CA GLY A 115 4.55 -13.08 -6.75
C GLY A 115 4.75 -14.58 -6.66
#